data_AF-A0A2J0MZA5-F1
#
_entry.id   AF-A0A2J0MZA5-F1
#
_cell.length_a   1.000
_cell.length_b   1.000
_cell.length_c   1.000
_cell.angle_alpha   90.00
_cell.angle_beta   90.00
_cell.angle_gamma   90.00
#
_symmetry.space_group_name_H-M   'P 1'
#
loop_
_entity.id
_entity.type
_entity.pdbx_description
1 polymer ?
#
loop_
_entity_poly.entity_id
_entity_poly.type
_entity_poly.pdbx_seq_one_letter_code
_entity_poly.pdbx_strand_id
1 'polypeptide(L)' 'QGKIFGIDHNKKHFSLAIDEILSGVAQKKKIDFLLDPNVRITDISNQPMKLVGLKADDKVEIGYTRDKSQRTALFIKVIG' A
#
# COMPACT_ATOMS: atom_id res chain seq x y z
N GLN A 1 4.64 -6.31 0.65
CA GLN A 1 5.40 -5.08 0.36
C GLN A 1 5.25 -4.76 -1.11
N GLY A 2 5.34 -3.48 -1.49
CA GLY A 2 5.22 -3.05 -2.88
C GLY A 2 5.62 -1.59 -3.03
N LYS A 3 5.59 -1.08 -4.25
CA LYS A 3 5.74 0.35 -4.53
C LYS A 3 4.38 0.99 -4.69
N ILE A 4 4.20 2.19 -4.17
CA ILE A 4 2.97 2.95 -4.41
C ILE A 4 2.88 3.28 -5.90
N PHE A 5 1.86 2.75 -6.57
CA PHE A 5 1.57 3.05 -7.96
C PHE A 5 0.71 4.30 -8.10
N GLY A 6 -0.22 4.50 -7.16
CA GLY A 6 -1.09 5.66 -7.15
C GLY A 6 -1.90 5.77 -5.87
N ILE A 7 -2.26 7.00 -5.52
CA ILE A 7 -3.06 7.33 -4.34
C ILE A 7 -4.23 8.20 -4.80
N ASP A 8 -5.45 7.76 -4.51
CA ASP A 8 -6.65 8.59 -4.67
C ASP A 8 -7.06 9.10 -3.28
N HIS A 9 -6.62 10.33 -2.98
CA HIS A 9 -6.91 11.00 -1.71
C HIS A 9 -8.42 11.26 -1.49
N ASN A 10 -9.21 11.34 -2.57
CA ASN A 10 -10.64 11.60 -2.47
C ASN A 10 -11.42 10.32 -2.18
N LYS A 11 -11.07 9.22 -2.85
CA LYS A 11 -11.75 7.93 -2.68
C LYS A 11 -11.19 7.11 -1.52
N LYS A 12 -10.13 7.57 -0.85
CA LYS A 12 -9.41 6.80 0.18
C LYS A 12 -8.94 5.44 -0.35
N HIS A 13 -8.56 5.41 -1.63
CA HIS A 13 -8.03 4.21 -2.28
C HIS A 13 -6.55 4.43 -2.56
N PHE A 14 -5.78 3.35 -2.56
CA PHE A 14 -4.44 3.39 -3.12
C PHE A 14 -4.10 2.05 -3.78
N SER A 15 -3.13 2.10 -4.68
CA SER A 15 -2.68 0.95 -5.45
C SER A 15 -1.20 0.68 -5.19
N LEU A 16 -0.85 -0.58 -4.98
CA LEU A 16 0.53 -1.04 -5.00
C LEU A 16 0.86 -1.77 -6.30
N ALA A 17 2.06 -1.51 -6.81
CA ALA A 17 2.74 -2.42 -7.70
C ALA A 17 3.58 -3.40 -6.85
N ILE A 18 3.35 -4.69 -7.03
CA ILE A 18 4.16 -5.75 -6.44
C ILE A 18 4.81 -6.57 -7.55
N ASP A 19 6.03 -7.05 -7.30
CA ASP A 19 6.64 -8.07 -8.12
C ASP A 19 6.14 -9.43 -7.62
N GLU A 20 5.55 -10.22 -8.51
CA GLU A 20 5.05 -11.56 -8.24
C GLU A 20 5.77 -12.54 -9.17
N ILE A 21 6.18 -13.70 -8.65
CA ILE A 21 6.73 -14.78 -9.46
C ILE A 21 5.63 -15.83 -9.64
N LEU A 22 5.19 -16.04 -10.87
CA LEU A 22 4.22 -17.06 -11.24
C LEU A 22 4.87 -17.99 -12.25
N SER A 23 4.97 -19.27 -11.89
CA SER A 23 5.57 -20.31 -12.74
C SER A 23 6.98 -19.96 -13.26
N GLY A 24 7.78 -19.30 -12.42
CA GLY A 24 9.16 -18.90 -12.76
C GLY A 24 9.28 -17.59 -13.56
N VAL A 25 8.17 -16.94 -13.90
CA VAL A 25 8.17 -15.63 -14.60
C VAL A 25 7.89 -14.51 -13.60
N ALA A 26 8.78 -13.51 -13.57
CA ALA A 26 8.55 -12.29 -12.80
C ALA A 26 7.55 -11.40 -13.54
N GLN A 27 6.48 -11.01 -12.87
CA GLN A 27 5.46 -10.12 -13.39
C GLN A 27 5.11 -9.03 -12.37
N LYS A 28 4.80 -7.84 -12.87
CA LYS A 28 4.25 -6.76 -12.05
C LYS A 28 2.75 -6.94 -11.91
N LYS A 29 2.28 -7.01 -10.67
CA LYS A 29 0.85 -7.07 -10.36
C LYS A 29 0.44 -5.82 -9.61
N LYS A 30 -0.66 -5.24 -10.06
CA LYS A 30 -1.31 -4.13 -9.36
C LYS A 30 -2.31 -4.68 -8.35
N ILE A 31 -2.26 -4.18 -7.12
CA ILE A 31 -3.21 -4.51 -6.06
C ILE A 31 -3.81 -3.21 -5.53
N ASP A 32 -5.13 -3.11 -5.57
CA ASP A 32 -5.88 -1.99 -5.02
C ASP A 32 -6.31 -2.28 -3.58
N PHE A 33 -6.30 -1.22 -2.77
CA PHE A 33 -6.67 -1.24 -1.37
C PHE A 33 -7.59 -0.07 -1.05
N LEU A 34 -8.57 -0.34 -0.20
CA LEU A 34 -9.21 0.70 0.60
C LEU A 34 -8.31 1.10 1.76
N LEU A 35 -8.45 2.33 2.22
CA LEU A 35 -7.86 2.78 3.48
C LEU A 35 -8.89 2.71 4.59
N ASP A 36 -8.53 2.03 5.68
CA ASP A 36 -9.29 2.12 6.92
C ASP A 36 -9.33 3.58 7.40
N PRO A 37 -10.46 4.08 7.95
CA PRO A 37 -10.53 5.43 8.52
C PRO A 37 -9.47 5.71 9.59
N ASN A 38 -9.01 4.68 10.31
CA ASN A 38 -8.01 4.74 11.37
C ASN A 38 -6.66 4.15 10.93
N VAL A 39 -6.40 4.08 9.62
CA VAL A 39 -5.15 3.54 9.08
C VAL A 39 -3.94 4.22 9.73
N ARG A 40 -3.03 3.41 10.29
CA ARG A 40 -1.78 3.91 10.85
C ARG A 40 -0.73 4.01 9.76
N ILE A 41 -0.24 5.21 9.47
CA ILE A 41 0.80 5.44 8.47
C ILE A 41 2.08 5.88 9.19
N THR A 42 3.20 5.22 8.91
CA THR A 42 4.51 5.57 9.51
C THR A 42 5.61 5.66 8.47
N ASP A 43 6.60 6.51 8.72
CA ASP A 43 7.83 6.55 7.95
C ASP A 43 8.77 5.37 8.26
N ILE A 44 9.96 5.38 7.66
CA ILE A 44 11.00 4.37 7.87
C ILE A 44 11.52 4.29 9.31
N SER A 45 11.44 5.40 10.05
CA SER A 45 11.82 5.52 11.46
C SER A 45 10.66 5.16 12.41
N ASN A 46 9.56 4.62 11.88
CA ASN A 46 8.30 4.33 12.58
C ASN A 46 7.61 5.57 13.18
N GLN A 47 7.94 6.78 12.71
CA GLN A 47 7.25 7.99 13.14
C GLN A 47 5.90 8.11 12.43
N PRO A 48 4.81 8.45 13.14
CA PRO A 48 3.51 8.68 12.53
C PRO A 48 3.56 9.77 11.47
N MET A 49 2.90 9.53 10.33
CA MET A 49 2.79 10.50 9.25
C MET A 49 1.38 10.51 8.64
N LYS A 50 1.09 11.52 7.82
CA LYS A 50 -0.19 11.66 7.13
C LYS A 50 -0.13 11.02 5.74
N LEU A 51 -1.31 10.64 5.21
CA LEU A 51 -1.45 10.09 3.86
C LEU A 51 -0.86 11.01 2.77
N VAL A 52 -0.98 12.33 2.92
CA VAL A 52 -0.41 13.33 1.98
C VAL A 52 1.13 13.30 1.93
N GLY A 53 1.78 12.67 2.92
CA GLY A 53 3.22 12.49 2.92
C GLY A 53 3.69 11.31 2.09
N LEU A 54 2.80 10.39 1.68
CA LEU A 54 3.14 9.28 0.80
C LEU A 54 3.25 9.76 -0.64
N LYS A 55 4.22 9.23 -1.37
CA LYS A 55 4.49 9.56 -2.77
C LYS A 55 4.36 8.34 -3.65
N ALA A 56 4.15 8.57 -4.94
CA ALA A 56 4.34 7.52 -5.93
C ALA A 56 5.78 6.99 -5.85
N ASP A 57 5.94 5.70 -6.14
CA ASP A 57 7.18 4.92 -6.06
C ASP A 57 7.75 4.64 -4.66
N ASP A 58 7.21 5.25 -3.59
CA ASP A 58 7.58 4.88 -2.21
C ASP A 58 7.42 3.38 -2.01
N LYS A 59 8.46 2.72 -1.49
CA LYS A 59 8.37 1.31 -1.12
C LYS A 59 7.71 1.22 0.24
N VAL A 60 6.62 0.44 0.31
CA VAL A 60 5.82 0.31 1.52
C VAL A 60 5.55 -1.15 1.90
N GLU A 61 5.42 -1.37 3.19
CA GLU A 61 4.83 -2.55 3.79
C GLU A 61 3.42 -2.25 4.29
N ILE A 62 2.49 -3.17 4.06
CA ILE A 62 1.08 -2.96 4.36
C ILE A 62 0.51 -4.17 5.06
N GLY A 63 -0.06 -3.94 6.24
CA GLY A 63 -0.97 -4.89 6.86
C GLY A 63 -2.40 -4.53 6.48
N TYR A 64 -3.15 -5.56 6.09
CA TYR A 64 -4.50 -5.39 5.59
C TYR A 64 -5.39 -6.55 6.04
N THR A 65 -6.69 -6.29 6.12
CA THR A 65 -7.73 -7.32 6.15
C THR A 65 -8.28 -7.53 4.75
N ARG A 66 -8.78 -8.73 4.51
CA ARG A 66 -9.41 -9.09 3.24
C ARG A 66 -10.80 -9.64 3.49
N ASP A 67 -11.80 -8.99 2.90
CA ASP A 67 -13.16 -9.53 2.79
C ASP A 67 -13.44 -9.79 1.31
N LYS A 68 -13.63 -11.07 0.95
CA LYS A 68 -13.78 -11.55 -0.44
C LYS A 68 -12.65 -11.03 -1.36
N SER A 69 -12.97 -10.12 -2.29
CA SER A 69 -12.03 -9.50 -3.23
C SER A 69 -11.48 -8.16 -2.74
N GLN A 70 -12.06 -7.57 -1.70
CA GLN A 70 -11.71 -6.28 -1.17
C GLN A 70 -10.60 -6.39 -0.13
N ARG A 71 -9.62 -5.49 -0.19
CA ARG A 71 -8.54 -5.36 0.78
C ARG A 71 -8.63 -4.01 1.45
N THR A 72 -8.58 -3.97 2.77
CA THR A 72 -8.60 -2.74 3.56
C THR A 72 -7.29 -2.65 4.33
N ALA A 73 -6.48 -1.63 4.02
CA ALA A 73 -5.22 -1.40 4.70
C ALA A 73 -5.48 -0.86 6.11
N LEU A 74 -4.92 -1.55 7.09
CA LEU A 74 -4.95 -1.19 8.52
C LEU A 74 -3.70 -0.41 8.93
N PHE A 75 -2.56 -0.71 8.30
CA PHE A 75 -1.36 0.09 8.45
C PHE A 75 -0.54 0.15 7.16
N ILE A 76 0.24 1.22 7.02
CA ILE A 76 1.19 1.46 5.94
C ILE A 76 2.50 1.92 6.56
N LYS A 77 3.61 1.26 6.22
CA LYS A 77 4.95 1.64 6.65
C LYS A 77 5.83 1.89 5.44
N VAL A 78 6.42 3.07 5.33
CA VAL A 78 7.49 3.34 4.35
C VAL A 78 8.73 2.56 4.73
N ILE A 79 9.33 1.86 3.78
CA ILE A 79 10.48 0.97 3.99
C ILE A 79 11.66 1.26 3.04
N GLY A 80 11.54 2.24 2.15
CA GLY A 80 12.65 2.70 1.29
C GLY A 80 12.21 3.34 0.00
#